data_AF-A0A7W5HQK8-F1
#
_entry.id   AF-A0A7W5HQK8-F1
#
_cell.length_a   1.000
_cell.length_b   1.000
_cell.length_c   1.000
_cell.angle_alpha   90.00
_cell.angle_beta   90.00
_cell.angle_gamma   90.00
#
_symmetry.space_group_name_H-M   'P 1'
#
loop_
_entity.id
_entity.type
_entity.pdbx_description
1 polymer ?
#
loop_
_entity_poly.entity_id
_entity_poly.type
_entity_poly.pdbx_seq_one_letter_code
_entity_poly.pdbx_strand_id
1 'polypeptide(L)'
;MNRSSDGFYPAADEFSTLSGVSWAAIFAGAAAAAALSLILVLLGFGLGFSAVSPWAHEGVSAKSLGISTIVWLAFTQIVASGLGGYIAGRLRVRWAYLHGDEVYFRDTAHGFLAWCIATLVTATLVVGSVSNIVSGGVQAGAKVAGGAASAMTQAAGSAVANTDNDPYGYFIDSLFRDDRPVAVSEDAVNGTVTRIFARSLRNEGQLAPEDRAYLAQLVAQRTNLTQADAERRVDEVYARTQKAVADAKLTAQQAADTAAKVAALTALWMFVALLAGAFFASLAAIFGGRRRDAVEYLETDAYVTTTTTTTLPPVR
;
A
#
# COMPACT_ATOMS: atom_id res chain seq x y z
N MET A 1 13.71 60.74 44.74
CA MET A 1 13.70 59.26 44.67
C MET A 1 13.92 58.87 43.22
N ASN A 2 15.16 58.48 42.89
CA ASN A 2 15.57 57.97 41.60
C ASN A 2 14.84 56.64 41.33
N ARG A 3 14.14 56.54 40.20
CA ARG A 3 13.79 55.24 39.62
C ARG A 3 14.97 54.81 38.76
N SER A 4 15.60 53.71 39.14
CA SER A 4 16.55 52.98 38.31
C SER A 4 15.85 52.58 36.99
N SER A 5 16.46 52.93 35.86
CA SER A 5 16.01 52.62 34.51
C SER A 5 16.36 51.19 34.05
N ASP A 6 16.89 50.37 34.94
CA ASP A 6 17.41 49.04 34.59
C ASP A 6 16.30 47.98 34.66
N GLY A 7 15.16 48.30 34.05
CA GLY A 7 14.21 47.29 33.63
C GLY A 7 14.84 46.52 32.47
N PHE A 8 15.56 45.45 32.79
CA PHE A 8 15.94 44.44 31.82
C PHE A 8 14.64 43.76 31.37
N TYR A 9 14.02 44.28 30.31
CA TYR A 9 13.04 43.51 29.56
C TYR A 9 13.85 42.46 28.78
N PRO A 10 13.88 41.17 29.17
CA PRO A 10 14.42 40.16 28.29
C PRO A 10 13.63 40.27 26.98
N ALA A 11 14.38 40.44 25.91
CA ALA A 11 13.94 41.06 24.68
C ALA A 11 12.69 40.38 24.09
N ALA A 12 11.73 41.19 23.66
CA ALA A 12 10.72 40.75 22.70
C ALA A 12 11.36 40.14 21.43
N ASP A 13 12.64 40.42 21.17
CA ASP A 13 13.42 39.85 20.07
C ASP A 13 13.74 38.36 20.23
N GLU A 14 13.93 37.81 21.45
CA GLU A 14 14.26 36.37 21.61
C GLU A 14 13.09 35.48 21.14
N PHE A 15 11.84 35.90 21.38
CA PHE A 15 10.65 35.14 20.98
C PHE A 15 10.42 35.14 19.45
N SER A 16 10.98 36.11 18.74
CA SER A 16 10.86 36.20 17.27
C SER A 16 11.72 35.17 16.52
N THR A 17 12.69 34.56 17.21
CA THR A 17 13.61 33.55 16.63
C THR A 17 13.16 32.10 16.85
N LEU A 18 12.16 31.85 17.72
CA LEU A 18 11.68 30.50 18.01
C LEU A 18 10.58 30.08 17.02
N SER A 19 10.89 29.09 16.18
CA SER A 19 9.95 28.49 15.24
C SER A 19 8.64 28.08 15.92
N GLY A 20 7.51 28.48 15.33
CA GLY A 20 6.16 28.03 15.72
C GLY A 20 5.90 26.53 15.51
N VAL A 21 6.90 25.80 14.98
CA VAL A 21 6.86 24.37 14.70
C VAL A 21 8.06 23.69 15.36
N SER A 22 7.77 22.71 16.24
CA SER A 22 8.77 21.84 16.87
C SER A 22 8.90 20.53 16.07
N TRP A 23 9.82 20.51 15.10
CA TRP A 23 10.05 19.34 14.26
C TRP A 23 10.47 18.10 15.05
N ALA A 24 11.29 18.25 16.10
CA ALA A 24 11.69 17.13 16.94
C ALA A 24 10.48 16.45 17.61
N ALA A 25 9.51 17.23 18.11
CA ALA A 25 8.28 16.70 18.70
C ALA A 25 7.40 16.00 17.65
N ILE A 26 7.31 16.58 16.45
CA ILE A 26 6.59 15.98 15.32
C ILE A 26 7.21 14.64 14.94
N PHE A 27 8.53 14.56 14.76
CA PHE A 27 9.22 13.31 14.42
C PHE A 27 9.10 12.26 15.53
N ALA A 28 9.20 12.65 16.80
CA ALA A 28 8.99 11.74 17.92
C ALA A 28 7.56 11.17 17.93
N GLY A 29 6.56 12.02 17.71
CA GLY A 29 5.17 11.60 17.57
C GLY A 29 4.95 10.67 16.37
N ALA A 30 5.54 11.01 15.21
CA ALA A 30 5.46 10.20 14.01
C ALA A 30 6.11 8.81 14.20
N ALA A 31 7.28 8.75 14.85
CA ALA A 31 7.95 7.51 15.18
C ALA A 31 7.11 6.63 16.12
N ALA A 32 6.49 7.22 17.14
CA ALA A 32 5.60 6.50 18.05
C ALA A 32 4.34 5.97 17.34
N ALA A 33 3.72 6.77 16.47
CA ALA A 33 2.60 6.35 15.65
C ALA A 33 3.00 5.20 14.72
N ALA A 34 4.12 5.31 14.02
CA ALA A 34 4.60 4.28 13.11
C ALA A 34 4.91 2.96 13.85
N ALA A 35 5.61 3.03 14.99
CA ALA A 35 5.94 1.86 15.80
C ALA A 35 4.68 1.15 16.32
N LEU A 36 3.72 1.90 16.87
CA LEU A 36 2.48 1.31 17.36
C LEU A 36 1.61 0.76 16.22
N SER A 37 1.54 1.47 15.09
CA SER A 37 0.84 0.99 13.90
C SER A 37 1.43 -0.34 13.43
N LEU A 38 2.76 -0.48 13.40
CA LEU A 38 3.42 -1.72 13.01
C LEU A 38 3.04 -2.87 13.96
N ILE A 39 3.08 -2.65 15.28
CA ILE A 39 2.71 -3.65 16.29
C ILE A 39 1.25 -4.11 16.11
N LEU A 40 0.33 -3.16 15.93
CA LEU A 40 -1.10 -3.47 15.79
C LEU A 40 -1.44 -4.14 14.46
N VAL A 41 -0.73 -3.80 13.39
CA VAL A 41 -0.85 -4.49 12.09
C VAL A 41 -0.35 -5.94 12.21
N LEU A 42 0.82 -6.16 12.85
CA LEU A 42 1.35 -7.51 13.10
C LEU A 42 0.40 -8.34 13.96
N LEU A 43 -0.18 -7.75 15.01
CA LEU A 43 -1.21 -8.40 15.82
C LEU A 43 -2.45 -8.76 14.99
N GLY A 44 -2.92 -7.83 14.15
CA GLY A 44 -4.05 -8.06 13.24
C GLY A 44 -3.81 -9.24 12.30
N PHE A 45 -2.58 -9.40 11.79
CA PHE A 45 -2.21 -10.58 11.01
C PHE A 45 -2.29 -11.86 11.81
N GLY A 46 -1.75 -11.88 13.04
CA GLY A 46 -1.83 -13.04 13.92
C GLY A 46 -3.28 -13.48 14.19
N LEU A 47 -4.15 -12.52 14.50
CA LEU A 47 -5.58 -12.77 14.71
C LEU A 47 -6.29 -13.23 13.42
N GLY A 48 -5.98 -12.60 12.29
CA GLY A 48 -6.57 -12.94 10.99
C GLY A 48 -6.19 -14.36 10.52
N PHE A 49 -4.92 -14.74 10.63
CA PHE A 49 -4.47 -16.09 10.28
C PHE A 49 -5.06 -17.17 11.19
N SER A 50 -5.26 -16.86 12.47
CA SER A 50 -5.92 -17.77 13.40
C SER A 50 -7.40 -18.01 13.07
N ALA A 51 -8.04 -17.12 12.32
CA ALA A 51 -9.47 -17.19 12.00
C ALA A 51 -9.78 -17.86 10.65
N VAL A 52 -8.76 -18.08 9.82
CA VAL A 52 -8.87 -18.74 8.51
C VAL A 52 -8.57 -20.23 8.66
N SER A 53 -9.51 -21.08 8.22
CA SER A 53 -9.28 -22.53 8.13
C SER A 53 -8.96 -22.93 6.69
N PRO A 54 -7.99 -23.84 6.46
CA PRO A 54 -7.72 -24.40 5.15
C PRO A 54 -8.73 -25.50 4.73
N TRP A 55 -9.60 -25.98 5.62
CA TRP A 55 -10.60 -27.00 5.32
C TRP A 55 -11.94 -26.37 4.88
N ALA A 56 -12.54 -26.96 3.84
CA ALA A 56 -13.82 -26.51 3.32
C ALA A 56 -14.92 -26.57 4.39
N HIS A 57 -15.69 -25.48 4.55
CA HIS A 57 -16.76 -25.31 5.53
C HIS A 57 -16.34 -25.12 7.00
N GLU A 58 -15.03 -24.98 7.26
CA GLU A 58 -14.53 -24.55 8.57
C GLU A 58 -13.98 -23.12 8.49
N GLY A 59 -13.97 -22.41 9.63
CA GLY A 59 -13.43 -21.04 9.74
C GLY A 59 -14.45 -19.93 9.51
N VAL A 60 -13.98 -18.68 9.64
CA VAL A 60 -14.82 -17.48 9.53
C VAL A 60 -15.08 -17.15 8.06
N SER A 61 -16.33 -16.76 7.72
CA SER A 61 -16.68 -16.38 6.35
C SER A 61 -15.82 -15.21 5.82
N ALA A 62 -15.51 -15.22 4.52
CA ALA A 62 -14.70 -14.17 3.87
C ALA A 62 -15.27 -12.76 4.09
N LYS A 63 -16.61 -12.63 4.11
CA LYS A 63 -17.29 -11.36 4.39
C LYS A 63 -17.02 -10.86 5.82
N SER A 64 -17.12 -11.76 6.81
CA SER A 64 -16.86 -11.43 8.21
C SER A 64 -15.39 -11.09 8.44
N LEU A 65 -14.47 -11.83 7.81
CA LEU A 65 -13.05 -11.49 7.84
C LEU A 65 -12.80 -10.10 7.24
N GLY A 66 -13.35 -9.80 6.06
CA GLY A 66 -13.21 -8.48 5.45
C GLY A 66 -13.71 -7.33 6.34
N ILE A 67 -14.88 -7.49 6.96
CA ILE A 67 -15.43 -6.49 7.90
C ILE A 67 -14.51 -6.34 9.12
N SER A 68 -14.07 -7.45 9.72
CA SER A 68 -13.17 -7.41 10.87
C SER A 68 -11.84 -6.73 10.56
N THR A 69 -11.27 -6.96 9.36
CA THR A 69 -10.05 -6.29 8.90
C THR A 69 -10.25 -4.78 8.77
N ILE A 70 -11.36 -4.32 8.19
CA ILE A 70 -11.69 -2.89 8.07
C ILE A 70 -11.78 -2.25 9.46
N VAL A 71 -12.53 -2.88 10.38
CA VAL A 71 -12.69 -2.39 11.75
C VAL A 71 -11.34 -2.35 12.49
N TRP A 72 -10.54 -3.40 12.35
CA TRP A 72 -9.22 -3.49 12.98
C TRP A 72 -8.23 -2.43 12.46
N LEU A 73 -8.22 -2.18 11.15
CA LEU A 73 -7.39 -1.15 10.54
C LEU A 73 -7.84 0.25 10.95
N ALA A 74 -9.15 0.51 11.04
CA ALA A 74 -9.68 1.75 11.56
C ALA A 74 -9.29 1.96 13.03
N PHE A 75 -9.43 0.93 13.86
CA PHE A 75 -8.97 0.95 15.25
C PHE A 75 -7.47 1.24 15.36
N THR A 76 -6.66 0.57 14.52
CA THR A 76 -5.21 0.80 14.46
C THR A 76 -4.88 2.25 14.13
N GLN A 77 -5.53 2.82 13.11
CA GLN A 77 -5.35 4.23 12.73
C GLN A 77 -5.68 5.17 13.88
N ILE A 78 -6.81 4.97 14.56
CA ILE A 78 -7.23 5.83 15.67
C ILE A 78 -6.22 5.77 16.83
N VAL A 79 -5.86 4.57 17.27
CA VAL A 79 -5.01 4.38 18.45
C VAL A 79 -3.57 4.78 18.18
N ALA A 80 -2.99 4.38 17.05
CA ALA A 80 -1.62 4.72 16.70
C ALA A 80 -1.46 6.23 16.45
N SER A 81 -2.37 6.84 15.69
CA SER A 81 -2.32 8.27 15.38
C SER A 81 -2.61 9.10 16.63
N GLY A 82 -3.54 8.66 17.48
CA GLY A 82 -3.80 9.29 18.78
C GLY A 82 -2.57 9.28 19.69
N LEU A 83 -1.86 8.15 19.81
CA LEU A 83 -0.62 8.09 20.59
C LEU A 83 0.45 9.05 20.04
N GLY A 84 0.68 9.02 18.72
CA GLY A 84 1.66 9.90 18.09
C GLY A 84 1.33 11.38 18.25
N GLY A 85 0.05 11.74 18.08
CA GLY A 85 -0.44 13.08 18.31
C GLY A 85 -0.24 13.54 19.75
N TYR A 86 -0.62 12.71 20.73
CA TYR A 86 -0.39 12.98 22.15
C TYR A 86 1.08 13.26 22.47
N ILE A 87 1.99 12.43 21.94
CA ILE A 87 3.43 12.60 22.14
C ILE A 87 3.92 13.90 21.48
N ALA A 88 3.50 14.19 20.25
CA ALA A 88 3.87 15.42 19.55
C ALA A 88 3.41 16.68 20.32
N GLY A 89 2.17 16.68 20.83
CA GLY A 89 1.65 17.76 21.66
C GLY A 89 2.42 17.91 22.98
N ARG A 90 2.74 16.79 23.64
CA ARG A 90 3.44 16.82 24.93
C ARG A 90 4.90 17.26 24.83
N LEU A 91 5.58 16.90 23.75
CA LEU A 91 7.02 17.16 23.59
C LEU A 91 7.34 18.51 22.93
N ARG A 92 6.37 19.22 22.34
CA ARG A 92 6.63 20.54 21.77
C ARG A 92 6.94 21.56 22.86
N VAL A 93 7.57 22.69 22.53
CA VAL A 93 7.97 23.72 23.50
C VAL A 93 6.75 24.52 23.99
N ARG A 94 6.73 24.86 25.29
CA ARG A 94 5.70 25.72 25.90
C ARG A 94 5.92 27.17 25.51
N TRP A 95 4.86 27.87 25.12
CA TRP A 95 4.89 29.32 24.88
C TRP A 95 4.04 30.02 25.91
N ALA A 96 4.69 30.76 26.81
CA ALA A 96 4.04 31.40 27.95
C ALA A 96 3.25 32.67 27.59
N TYR A 97 3.53 33.28 26.42
CA TYR A 97 3.02 34.62 26.05
C TYR A 97 2.06 34.63 24.84
N LEU A 98 1.56 33.46 24.41
CA LEU A 98 0.61 33.37 23.29
C LEU A 98 -0.83 33.21 23.79
N HIS A 99 -1.78 33.79 23.05
CA HIS A 99 -3.21 33.61 23.28
C HIS A 99 -3.60 32.13 23.19
N GLY A 100 -4.58 31.70 24.00
CA GLY A 100 -5.01 30.31 24.10
C GLY A 100 -5.43 29.67 22.76
N ASP A 101 -6.05 30.44 21.87
CA ASP A 101 -6.49 29.97 20.55
C ASP A 101 -5.31 29.58 19.65
N GLU A 102 -4.21 30.34 19.70
CA GLU A 102 -2.99 30.04 18.93
C GLU A 102 -2.28 28.79 19.47
N VAL A 103 -2.26 28.62 20.79
CA VAL A 103 -1.74 27.40 21.45
C VAL A 103 -2.53 26.17 21.00
N TYR A 104 -3.87 26.29 20.95
CA TYR A 104 -4.77 25.24 20.47
C TYR A 104 -4.52 24.86 19.01
N PHE A 105 -4.44 25.86 18.11
CA PHE A 105 -4.13 25.63 16.70
C PHE A 105 -2.80 24.89 16.54
N ARG A 106 -1.75 25.34 17.24
CA ARG A 106 -0.44 24.72 17.11
C ARG A 106 -0.39 23.31 17.68
N ASP A 107 -1.08 23.02 18.78
CA ASP A 107 -1.20 21.64 19.27
C ASP A 107 -1.83 20.72 18.22
N THR A 108 -2.97 21.12 17.66
CA THR A 108 -3.64 20.32 16.61
C THR A 108 -2.76 20.14 15.37
N ALA A 109 -2.01 21.17 14.98
CA ALA A 109 -1.08 21.13 13.85
C ALA A 109 0.10 20.18 14.09
N HIS A 110 0.67 20.12 15.31
CA HIS A 110 1.76 19.19 15.62
C HIS A 110 1.29 17.73 15.56
N GLY A 111 0.08 17.45 16.06
CA GLY A 111 -0.52 16.12 15.94
C GLY A 111 -0.79 15.73 14.49
N PHE A 112 -1.37 16.65 13.71
CA PHE A 112 -1.62 16.44 12.28
C PHE A 112 -0.33 16.18 11.49
N LEU A 113 0.71 16.98 11.70
CA LEU A 113 1.99 16.82 11.02
C LEU A 113 2.69 15.51 11.40
N ALA A 114 2.58 15.07 12.65
CA ALA A 114 3.10 13.78 13.09
C ALA A 114 2.40 12.63 12.35
N TRP A 115 1.08 12.70 12.21
CA TRP A 115 0.30 11.77 11.41
C TRP A 115 0.69 11.79 9.92
N CYS A 116 0.89 12.98 9.32
CA CYS A 116 1.33 13.11 7.93
C CYS A 116 2.67 12.38 7.70
N ILE A 117 3.66 12.61 8.56
CA ILE A 117 4.98 11.98 8.42
C ILE A 117 4.87 10.46 8.61
N ALA A 118 4.17 9.98 9.64
CA ALA A 118 3.98 8.55 9.84
C ALA A 118 3.28 7.87 8.64
N THR A 119 2.27 8.53 8.07
CA THR A 119 1.52 8.05 6.90
C THR A 119 2.40 8.03 5.65
N LEU A 120 3.17 9.09 5.39
CA LEU A 120 4.09 9.15 4.25
C LEU A 120 5.18 8.08 4.34
N VAL A 121 5.77 7.87 5.52
CA VAL A 121 6.76 6.80 5.74
C VAL A 121 6.12 5.42 5.49
N THR A 122 4.90 5.21 5.96
CA THR A 122 4.17 3.96 5.70
C THR A 122 3.91 3.78 4.20
N ALA A 123 3.49 4.84 3.51
CA ALA A 123 3.24 4.81 2.07
C ALA A 123 4.51 4.50 1.26
N THR A 124 5.66 5.11 1.62
CA THR A 124 6.93 4.85 0.93
C THR A 124 7.43 3.43 1.18
N LEU A 125 7.28 2.88 2.39
CA LEU A 125 7.61 1.48 2.68
C LEU A 125 6.72 0.50 1.89
N VAL A 126 5.42 0.79 1.79
CA VAL A 126 4.47 -0.04 1.02
C VAL A 126 4.80 0.00 -0.47
N VAL A 127 5.01 1.20 -1.04
CA VAL A 127 5.35 1.36 -2.47
C VAL A 127 6.73 0.76 -2.77
N GLY A 128 7.73 0.99 -1.92
CA GLY A 128 9.09 0.49 -2.10
C GLY A 128 9.21 -1.04 -2.03
N SER A 129 8.32 -1.70 -1.28
CA SER A 129 8.27 -3.17 -1.19
C SER A 129 7.76 -3.83 -2.48
N VAL A 130 7.01 -3.11 -3.33
CA VAL A 130 6.42 -3.66 -4.57
C VAL A 130 7.45 -3.71 -5.72
N SER A 131 8.41 -2.78 -5.76
CA SER A 131 9.38 -2.68 -6.86
C SER A 131 10.39 -3.83 -6.93
N ASN A 132 10.64 -4.55 -5.82
CA ASN A 132 11.58 -5.68 -5.78
C ASN A 132 10.96 -7.02 -6.27
N ILE A 133 9.66 -7.06 -6.58
CA ILE A 133 8.94 -8.27 -6.99
C ILE A 133 8.89 -8.41 -8.53
N VAL A 134 9.17 -7.34 -9.28
CA VAL A 134 8.99 -7.31 -10.75
C VAL A 134 10.21 -7.86 -11.52
N SER A 135 11.38 -8.00 -10.90
CA SER A 135 12.61 -8.44 -11.60
C SER A 135 13.00 -9.91 -11.37
N GLY A 136 12.19 -10.73 -10.71
CA GLY A 136 12.52 -12.13 -10.39
C GLY A 136 11.38 -13.09 -10.74
N GLY A 137 11.54 -13.85 -11.82
CA GLY A 137 10.60 -14.90 -12.22
C GLY A 137 10.37 -15.94 -11.12
N VAL A 138 9.11 -16.38 -11.01
CA VAL A 138 8.61 -17.58 -10.32
C VAL A 138 9.45 -18.02 -9.11
N GLN A 139 9.21 -17.37 -7.96
CA GLN A 139 9.43 -18.02 -6.66
C GLN A 139 8.16 -17.89 -5.82
N ALA A 140 7.48 -19.03 -5.68
CA ALA A 140 6.50 -19.28 -4.65
C ALA A 140 7.19 -19.15 -3.28
N GLY A 141 7.23 -17.94 -2.70
CA GLY A 141 7.90 -17.71 -1.42
C GLY A 141 7.86 -16.29 -0.87
N ALA A 142 7.69 -15.25 -1.70
CA ALA A 142 7.78 -13.85 -1.26
C ALA A 142 6.42 -13.11 -1.17
N LYS A 143 5.35 -13.78 -0.70
CA LYS A 143 4.00 -13.18 -0.54
C LYS A 143 3.68 -12.77 0.90
N VAL A 144 4.60 -12.14 1.62
CA VAL A 144 4.39 -11.83 3.06
C VAL A 144 4.48 -10.33 3.38
N ALA A 145 4.38 -9.45 2.39
CA ALA A 145 4.23 -8.01 2.61
C ALA A 145 2.99 -7.47 1.87
N GLY A 146 1.87 -7.36 2.57
CA GLY A 146 0.67 -6.64 2.12
C GLY A 146 -0.46 -7.54 1.58
N GLY A 147 -1.33 -8.03 2.47
CA GLY A 147 -2.49 -8.87 2.12
C GLY A 147 -3.54 -8.21 1.20
N ALA A 148 -3.56 -6.89 1.07
CA ALA A 148 -4.44 -6.17 0.13
C ALA A 148 -3.73 -5.82 -1.20
N ALA A 149 -2.43 -5.53 -1.18
CA ALA A 149 -1.65 -5.19 -2.37
C ALA A 149 -1.29 -6.44 -3.20
N SER A 150 -0.96 -7.55 -2.55
CA SER A 150 -0.57 -8.81 -3.21
C SER A 150 -1.70 -9.51 -3.97
N ALA A 151 -2.97 -9.30 -3.57
CA ALA A 151 -4.14 -9.79 -4.29
C ALA A 151 -4.41 -8.99 -5.57
N MET A 152 -4.14 -7.67 -5.53
CA MET A 152 -4.35 -6.77 -6.66
C MET A 152 -3.29 -6.93 -7.76
N THR A 153 -2.04 -7.19 -7.38
CA THR A 153 -0.93 -7.37 -8.33
C THR A 153 -0.94 -8.75 -9.00
N GLN A 154 -1.39 -9.81 -8.31
CA GLN A 154 -1.47 -11.15 -8.91
C GLN A 154 -2.53 -11.25 -10.00
N ALA A 155 -3.68 -10.59 -9.84
CA ALA A 155 -4.74 -10.59 -10.86
C ALA A 155 -4.31 -9.86 -12.15
N ALA A 156 -3.45 -8.85 -12.04
CA ALA A 156 -2.92 -8.11 -13.19
C ALA A 156 -1.68 -8.78 -13.82
N GLY A 157 -0.83 -9.46 -13.03
CA GLY A 157 0.42 -10.06 -13.50
C GLY A 157 0.26 -11.38 -14.25
N SER A 158 -0.83 -12.13 -14.03
CA SER A 158 -1.04 -13.44 -14.68
C SER A 158 -1.61 -13.35 -16.10
N ALA A 159 -2.16 -12.20 -16.50
CA ALA A 159 -2.70 -11.99 -17.85
C ALA A 159 -1.64 -11.51 -18.86
N VAL A 160 -0.42 -11.19 -18.40
CA VAL A 160 0.66 -10.61 -19.21
C VAL A 160 1.93 -11.48 -19.12
N ALA A 161 1.76 -12.80 -19.01
CA ALA A 161 2.87 -13.74 -19.12
C ALA A 161 3.06 -14.12 -20.60
N ASN A 162 4.03 -13.45 -21.24
CA ASN A 162 4.75 -13.88 -22.44
C ASN A 162 3.96 -14.70 -23.46
N THR A 163 3.23 -14.01 -24.33
CA THR A 163 3.10 -14.48 -25.71
C THR A 163 4.08 -13.65 -26.52
N ASP A 164 5.23 -14.24 -26.87
CA ASP A 164 6.17 -13.66 -27.83
C ASP A 164 5.39 -13.27 -29.10
N ASN A 165 5.13 -11.97 -29.21
CA ASN A 165 4.42 -11.38 -30.34
C ASN A 165 5.48 -11.07 -31.40
N ASP A 166 5.80 -12.07 -32.22
CA ASP A 166 6.29 -11.77 -33.56
C ASP A 166 5.08 -11.70 -34.51
N PRO A 167 4.49 -10.51 -34.74
CA PRO A 167 3.35 -10.35 -35.64
C PRO A 167 3.70 -10.69 -37.09
N TYR A 168 4.99 -10.69 -37.45
CA TYR A 168 5.46 -11.00 -38.80
C TYR A 168 5.66 -12.49 -39.02
N GLY A 169 5.87 -13.26 -37.94
CA GLY A 169 6.08 -14.69 -38.01
C GLY A 169 4.98 -15.46 -38.76
N TYR A 170 3.72 -15.01 -38.69
CA TYR A 170 2.65 -15.67 -39.45
C TYR A 170 2.85 -15.49 -40.96
N PHE A 171 3.21 -14.28 -41.39
CA PHE A 171 3.43 -13.97 -42.80
C PHE A 171 4.70 -14.65 -43.31
N ILE A 172 5.74 -14.70 -42.49
CA ILE A 172 6.97 -15.45 -42.78
C ILE A 172 6.65 -16.94 -42.97
N ASP A 173 5.90 -17.55 -42.05
CA ASP A 173 5.50 -18.96 -42.19
C ASP A 173 4.67 -19.18 -43.45
N SER A 174 3.77 -18.24 -43.80
CA SER A 174 2.95 -18.34 -45.00
C SER A 174 3.75 -18.33 -46.31
N LEU A 175 4.92 -17.67 -46.33
CA LEU A 175 5.83 -17.67 -47.50
C LEU A 175 6.50 -19.03 -47.73
N PHE A 176 6.62 -19.85 -46.69
CA PHE A 176 7.30 -21.15 -46.72
C PHE A 176 6.35 -22.34 -46.61
N ARG A 177 5.03 -22.15 -46.69
CA ARG A 177 4.05 -23.24 -46.79
C ARG A 177 4.24 -23.93 -48.16
N ASP A 178 4.70 -25.17 -48.15
CA ASP A 178 4.86 -26.01 -49.35
C ASP A 178 3.97 -27.26 -49.22
N ASP A 179 3.44 -27.75 -50.33
CA ASP A 179 2.55 -28.93 -50.39
C ASP A 179 3.34 -30.25 -50.31
N ARG A 180 4.67 -30.17 -50.22
CA ARG A 180 5.57 -31.32 -50.29
C ARG A 180 5.84 -31.91 -48.90
N PRO A 181 5.85 -33.26 -48.76
CA PRO A 181 6.22 -33.92 -47.51
C PRO A 181 7.74 -33.82 -47.31
N VAL A 182 8.20 -32.67 -46.84
CA VAL A 182 9.58 -32.47 -46.39
C VAL A 182 9.62 -32.75 -44.88
N ALA A 183 10.68 -33.39 -44.39
CA ALA A 183 10.88 -33.64 -42.97
C ALA A 183 11.14 -32.32 -42.22
N VAL A 184 10.06 -31.67 -41.76
CA VAL A 184 10.12 -30.50 -40.88
C VAL A 184 10.14 -30.98 -39.41
N SER A 185 10.89 -30.29 -38.55
CA SER A 185 10.90 -30.60 -37.11
C SER A 185 9.51 -30.40 -36.51
N GLU A 186 9.14 -31.25 -35.55
CA GLU A 186 7.85 -31.19 -34.88
C GLU A 186 7.65 -29.87 -34.12
N ASP A 187 8.74 -29.30 -33.59
CA ASP A 187 8.73 -28.00 -32.92
C ASP A 187 8.37 -26.84 -33.86
N ALA A 188 8.89 -26.84 -35.09
CA ALA A 188 8.56 -25.81 -36.08
C ALA A 188 7.09 -25.91 -36.51
N VAL A 189 6.59 -27.13 -36.70
CA VAL A 189 5.18 -27.38 -37.02
C VAL A 189 4.26 -26.91 -35.90
N ASN A 190 4.55 -27.29 -34.65
CA ASN A 190 3.77 -26.86 -33.48
C ASN A 190 3.79 -25.34 -33.30
N GLY A 191 4.92 -24.69 -33.59
CA GLY A 191 5.06 -23.24 -33.60
C GLY A 191 4.13 -22.56 -34.60
N THR A 192 4.11 -23.03 -35.86
CA THR A 192 3.22 -22.50 -36.90
C THR A 192 1.75 -22.73 -36.58
N VAL A 193 1.36 -23.92 -36.11
CA VAL A 193 -0.03 -24.21 -35.69
C VAL A 193 -0.46 -23.27 -34.57
N THR A 194 0.38 -23.08 -33.56
CA THR A 194 0.11 -22.15 -32.45
C THR A 194 -0.09 -20.72 -32.94
N ARG A 195 0.72 -20.27 -33.90
CA ARG A 195 0.65 -18.93 -34.47
C ARG A 195 -0.62 -18.72 -35.31
N ILE A 196 -1.03 -19.71 -36.10
CA ILE A 196 -2.30 -19.72 -36.85
C ILE A 196 -3.48 -19.60 -35.89
N PHE A 197 -3.52 -20.45 -34.86
CA PHE A 197 -4.59 -20.41 -33.85
C PHE A 197 -4.62 -19.06 -33.11
N ALA A 198 -3.45 -18.54 -32.71
CA ALA A 198 -3.35 -17.25 -32.04
C ALA A 198 -3.77 -16.06 -32.94
N ARG A 199 -3.45 -16.08 -34.24
CA ARG A 199 -3.92 -15.06 -35.20
C ARG A 199 -5.43 -15.16 -35.38
N SER A 200 -5.95 -16.35 -35.58
CA SER A 200 -7.37 -16.61 -35.82
C SER A 200 -8.25 -16.24 -34.61
N LEU A 201 -7.79 -16.51 -33.38
CA LEU A 201 -8.47 -16.08 -32.16
C LEU A 201 -8.49 -14.56 -31.97
N ARG A 202 -7.48 -13.84 -32.51
CA ARG A 202 -7.43 -12.37 -32.47
C ARG A 202 -8.29 -11.72 -33.56
N ASN A 203 -8.41 -12.37 -34.73
CA ASN A 203 -9.22 -11.91 -35.85
C ASN A 203 -10.59 -12.61 -35.85
N GLU A 204 -11.48 -12.13 -34.98
CA GLU A 204 -12.90 -12.50 -34.91
C GLU A 204 -13.21 -13.97 -34.54
N GLY A 205 -12.19 -14.78 -34.25
CA GLY A 205 -12.39 -16.20 -33.94
C GLY A 205 -12.84 -17.00 -35.17
N GLN A 206 -12.41 -16.61 -36.38
CA GLN A 206 -12.66 -17.41 -37.58
C GLN A 206 -11.34 -17.94 -38.13
N LEU A 207 -11.31 -19.24 -38.43
CA LEU A 207 -10.17 -19.87 -39.08
C LEU A 207 -10.26 -19.59 -40.57
N ALA A 208 -9.22 -18.97 -41.14
CA ALA A 208 -9.20 -18.66 -42.57
C ALA A 208 -9.29 -19.97 -43.38
N PRO A 209 -10.02 -20.01 -44.51
CA PRO A 209 -10.17 -21.22 -45.31
C PRO A 209 -8.82 -21.83 -45.75
N GLU A 210 -7.84 -20.97 -46.04
CA GLU A 210 -6.46 -21.34 -46.37
C GLU A 210 -5.74 -22.04 -45.19
N ASP A 211 -5.87 -21.50 -43.99
CA ASP A 211 -5.27 -22.05 -42.77
C ASP A 211 -5.93 -23.39 -42.39
N ARG A 212 -7.26 -23.48 -42.57
CA ARG A 212 -8.04 -24.71 -42.35
C ARG A 212 -7.59 -25.83 -43.29
N ALA A 213 -7.43 -25.54 -44.57
CA ALA A 213 -6.98 -26.51 -45.57
C ALA A 213 -5.55 -27.01 -45.28
N TYR A 214 -4.64 -26.10 -44.94
CA TYR A 214 -3.27 -26.43 -44.55
C TYR A 214 -3.19 -27.32 -43.30
N LEU A 215 -3.93 -26.95 -42.24
CA LEU A 215 -4.00 -27.75 -41.01
C LEU A 215 -4.60 -29.14 -41.27
N ALA A 216 -5.61 -29.24 -42.14
CA ALA A 216 -6.21 -30.52 -42.50
C ALA A 216 -5.24 -31.42 -43.27
N GLN A 217 -4.45 -30.88 -44.21
CA GLN A 217 -3.40 -31.64 -44.90
C GLN A 217 -2.37 -32.18 -43.91
N LEU A 218 -1.92 -31.37 -42.96
CA LEU A 218 -0.97 -31.77 -41.94
C LEU A 218 -1.53 -32.89 -41.04
N VAL A 219 -2.80 -32.81 -40.66
CA VAL A 219 -3.50 -33.85 -39.91
C VAL A 219 -3.63 -35.12 -40.73
N ALA A 220 -4.04 -35.03 -42.01
CA ALA A 220 -4.20 -36.18 -42.90
C ALA A 220 -2.89 -36.95 -43.08
N GLN A 221 -1.77 -36.24 -43.31
CA GLN A 221 -0.44 -36.84 -43.46
C GLN A 221 0.02 -37.61 -42.22
N ARG A 222 -0.34 -37.16 -41.01
CA ARG A 222 0.10 -37.78 -39.74
C ARG A 222 -0.85 -38.83 -39.17
N THR A 223 -2.13 -38.78 -39.53
CA THR A 223 -3.17 -39.61 -38.91
C THR A 223 -3.82 -40.60 -39.86
N ASN A 224 -3.42 -40.59 -41.14
CA ASN A 224 -3.96 -41.43 -42.21
C ASN A 224 -5.49 -41.25 -42.39
N LEU A 225 -6.00 -40.07 -42.02
CA LEU A 225 -7.39 -39.67 -42.22
C LEU A 225 -7.62 -39.19 -43.65
N THR A 226 -8.85 -39.34 -44.15
CA THR A 226 -9.25 -38.67 -45.39
C THR A 226 -9.22 -37.15 -45.19
N GLN A 227 -9.04 -36.39 -46.27
CA GLN A 227 -9.01 -34.92 -46.20
C GLN A 227 -10.28 -34.35 -45.53
N ALA A 228 -11.45 -34.90 -45.85
CA ALA A 228 -12.73 -34.48 -45.26
C ALA A 228 -12.83 -34.79 -43.76
N ASP A 229 -12.30 -35.94 -43.31
CA ASP A 229 -12.24 -36.27 -41.87
C ASP A 229 -11.24 -35.39 -41.11
N ALA A 230 -10.10 -35.07 -41.75
CA ALA A 230 -9.08 -34.21 -41.18
C ALA A 230 -9.58 -32.77 -41.00
N GLU A 231 -10.30 -32.25 -42.00
CA GLU A 231 -10.97 -30.95 -41.92
C GLU A 231 -11.98 -30.88 -40.77
N ARG A 232 -12.84 -31.89 -40.63
CA ARG A 232 -13.79 -31.97 -39.50
C ARG A 232 -13.06 -31.96 -38.15
N ARG A 233 -11.95 -32.68 -38.04
CA ARG A 233 -11.15 -32.73 -36.81
C ARG A 233 -10.53 -31.37 -36.48
N VAL A 234 -10.05 -30.63 -37.48
CA VAL A 234 -9.54 -29.26 -37.30
C VAL A 234 -10.66 -28.36 -36.79
N ASP A 235 -11.85 -28.41 -37.39
CA ASP A 235 -13.00 -27.61 -36.97
C ASP A 235 -13.42 -27.91 -35.52
N GLU A 236 -13.49 -29.19 -35.15
CA GLU A 236 -13.83 -29.62 -33.78
C GLU A 236 -12.80 -29.15 -32.75
N VAL A 237 -11.50 -29.31 -33.03
CA VAL A 237 -10.42 -28.89 -32.13
C VAL A 237 -10.43 -27.37 -32.01
N TYR A 238 -10.56 -26.66 -33.12
CA TYR A 238 -10.63 -25.21 -33.14
C TYR A 238 -11.83 -24.67 -32.35
N ALA A 239 -13.01 -25.28 -32.51
CA ALA A 239 -14.20 -24.93 -31.74
C ALA A 239 -14.02 -25.16 -30.22
N ARG A 240 -13.38 -26.27 -29.82
CA ARG A 240 -13.05 -26.53 -28.40
C ARG A 240 -12.05 -25.52 -27.86
N THR A 241 -11.03 -25.16 -28.63
CA THR A 241 -10.04 -24.16 -28.24
C THR A 241 -10.70 -22.80 -28.08
N GLN A 242 -11.57 -22.39 -29.01
CA GLN A 242 -12.34 -21.15 -28.87
C GLN A 242 -13.17 -21.10 -27.59
N LYS A 243 -13.90 -22.18 -27.30
CA LYS A 243 -14.69 -22.29 -26.09
C LYS A 243 -13.82 -22.16 -24.84
N ALA A 244 -12.70 -22.89 -24.78
CA ALA A 244 -11.77 -22.83 -23.65
C ALA A 244 -11.18 -21.42 -23.46
N VAL A 245 -10.85 -20.73 -24.55
CA VAL A 245 -10.33 -19.34 -24.51
C VAL A 245 -11.42 -18.36 -24.06
N ALA A 246 -12.65 -18.52 -24.53
CA ALA A 246 -13.78 -17.69 -24.10
C ALA A 246 -14.10 -17.90 -22.61
N ASP A 247 -14.12 -19.15 -22.14
CA ASP A 247 -14.34 -19.50 -20.73
C ASP A 247 -13.20 -18.97 -19.84
N ALA A 248 -11.94 -19.07 -20.31
CA ALA A 248 -10.79 -18.52 -19.60
C ALA A 248 -10.84 -16.98 -19.55
N LYS A 249 -11.21 -16.32 -20.64
CA LYS A 249 -11.39 -14.85 -20.69
C LYS A 249 -12.49 -14.41 -19.74
N LEU A 250 -13.64 -15.10 -19.73
CA LEU A 250 -14.74 -14.80 -18.82
C LEU A 250 -14.31 -14.97 -17.36
N THR A 251 -13.62 -16.06 -17.04
CA THR A 251 -13.08 -16.32 -15.70
C THR A 251 -12.09 -15.23 -15.28
N ALA A 252 -11.19 -14.83 -16.18
CA ALA A 252 -10.24 -13.76 -15.94
C ALA A 252 -10.93 -12.40 -15.73
N GLN A 253 -11.95 -12.08 -16.54
CA GLN A 253 -12.76 -10.86 -16.39
C GLN A 253 -13.51 -10.85 -15.05
N GLN A 254 -14.14 -11.96 -14.67
CA GLN A 254 -14.85 -12.08 -13.38
C GLN A 254 -13.90 -11.95 -12.19
N ALA A 255 -12.71 -12.55 -12.27
CA ALA A 255 -11.68 -12.41 -11.25
C ALA A 255 -11.19 -10.95 -11.15
N ALA A 256 -10.95 -10.29 -12.30
CA ALA A 256 -10.55 -8.89 -12.34
C ALA A 256 -11.63 -7.95 -11.78
N ASP A 257 -12.90 -8.15 -12.15
CA ASP A 257 -14.04 -7.37 -11.63
C ASP A 257 -14.21 -7.54 -10.12
N THR A 258 -14.05 -8.77 -9.62
CA THR A 258 -14.11 -9.06 -8.19
C THR A 258 -12.96 -8.38 -7.45
N ALA A 259 -11.74 -8.50 -7.98
CA ALA A 259 -10.57 -7.83 -7.42
C ALA A 259 -10.75 -6.30 -7.43
N ALA A 260 -11.26 -5.71 -8.51
CA ALA A 260 -11.53 -4.29 -8.62
C ALA A 260 -12.57 -3.80 -7.59
N LYS A 261 -13.65 -4.57 -7.37
CA LYS A 261 -14.66 -4.25 -6.33
C LYS A 261 -14.06 -4.28 -4.92
N VAL A 262 -13.29 -5.32 -4.61
CA VAL A 262 -12.60 -5.44 -3.31
C VAL A 262 -11.59 -4.30 -3.13
N ALA A 263 -10.83 -3.98 -4.17
CA ALA A 263 -9.88 -2.88 -4.17
C ALA A 263 -10.56 -1.54 -3.90
N ALA A 264 -11.66 -1.25 -4.61
CA ALA A 264 -12.42 -0.01 -4.44
C ALA A 264 -13.00 0.11 -3.02
N LEU A 265 -13.61 -0.95 -2.49
CA LEU A 265 -14.12 -0.96 -1.12
C LEU A 265 -13.01 -0.78 -0.09
N THR A 266 -11.87 -1.46 -0.28
CA THR A 266 -10.72 -1.34 0.62
C THR A 266 -10.16 0.07 0.58
N ALA A 267 -10.01 0.68 -0.60
CA ALA A 267 -9.52 2.04 -0.75
C ALA A 267 -10.44 3.07 -0.06
N LEU A 268 -11.76 2.92 -0.20
CA LEU A 268 -12.73 3.79 0.46
C LEU A 268 -12.64 3.70 1.99
N TRP A 269 -12.56 2.48 2.53
CA TRP A 269 -12.43 2.30 3.97
C TRP A 269 -11.07 2.74 4.52
N MET A 270 -9.99 2.53 3.76
CA MET A 270 -8.68 3.06 4.10
C MET A 270 -8.68 4.59 4.13
N PHE A 271 -9.35 5.24 3.17
CA PHE A 271 -9.54 6.69 3.17
C PHE A 271 -10.27 7.15 4.45
N VAL A 272 -11.37 6.50 4.82
CA VAL A 272 -12.11 6.82 6.07
C VAL A 272 -11.24 6.60 7.31
N ALA A 273 -10.48 5.50 7.36
CA ALA A 273 -9.58 5.20 8.47
C ALA A 273 -8.45 6.23 8.61
N LEU A 274 -7.88 6.69 7.49
CA LEU A 274 -6.86 7.73 7.47
C LEU A 274 -7.40 9.08 7.94
N LEU A 275 -8.61 9.46 7.53
CA LEU A 275 -9.28 10.67 8.04
C LEU A 275 -9.51 10.60 9.55
N ALA A 276 -9.96 9.44 10.05
CA ALA A 276 -10.09 9.22 11.48
C ALA A 276 -8.73 9.34 12.19
N GLY A 277 -7.67 8.73 11.66
CA GLY A 277 -6.31 8.85 12.18
C GLY A 277 -5.84 10.31 12.29
N ALA A 278 -5.99 11.08 11.22
CA ALA A 278 -5.65 12.51 11.20
C ALA A 278 -6.41 13.28 12.28
N PHE A 279 -7.72 13.08 12.38
CA PHE A 279 -8.58 13.72 13.36
C PHE A 279 -8.16 13.39 14.80
N PHE A 280 -7.95 12.11 15.11
CA PHE A 280 -7.56 11.67 16.46
C PHE A 280 -6.14 12.08 16.82
N ALA A 281 -5.21 12.16 15.87
CA ALA A 281 -3.88 12.71 16.12
C ALA A 281 -3.96 14.19 16.53
N SER A 282 -4.73 15.00 15.79
CA SER A 282 -4.95 16.40 16.12
C SER A 282 -5.61 16.58 17.48
N LEU A 283 -6.65 15.80 17.78
CA LEU A 283 -7.33 15.87 19.08
C LEU A 283 -6.40 15.47 20.24
N ALA A 284 -5.69 14.34 20.11
CA ALA A 284 -4.82 13.82 21.14
C ALA A 284 -3.64 14.77 21.45
N ALA A 285 -3.15 15.49 20.44
CA ALA A 285 -2.10 16.49 20.61
C ALA A 285 -2.53 17.65 21.51
N ILE A 286 -3.80 18.08 21.46
CA ILE A 286 -4.33 19.08 22.40
C ILE A 286 -4.19 18.58 23.84
N PHE A 287 -4.58 17.32 24.10
CA PHE A 287 -4.48 16.74 25.45
C PHE A 287 -3.01 16.61 25.90
N GLY A 288 -2.10 16.26 24.99
CA GLY A 288 -0.66 16.22 25.25
C GLY A 288 -0.10 17.59 25.61
N GLY A 289 -0.44 18.62 24.82
CA GLY A 289 -0.01 20.01 25.03
C GLY A 289 -0.52 20.58 26.36
N ARG A 290 -1.81 20.39 26.67
CA ARG A 290 -2.40 20.83 27.95
C ARG A 290 -1.70 20.22 29.17
N ARG A 291 -1.33 18.93 29.12
CA ARG A 291 -0.62 18.26 30.23
C ARG A 291 0.80 18.79 30.41
N ARG A 292 1.47 19.18 29.33
CA ARG A 292 2.77 19.84 29.39
C ARG A 292 2.65 21.23 30.01
N ASP A 293 1.58 21.97 29.67
CA ASP A 293 1.38 23.35 30.15
C ASP A 293 0.92 23.44 31.61
N ALA A 294 0.35 22.36 32.14
CA ALA A 294 -0.04 22.25 33.55
C ALA A 294 1.15 22.09 34.53
N VAL A 295 2.38 21.98 34.06
CA VAL A 295 3.57 21.91 34.93
C VAL A 295 3.90 23.31 35.44
N GLU A 296 3.74 23.51 36.75
CA GLU A 296 4.13 24.71 37.48
C GLU A 296 5.58 24.57 37.96
N TYR A 297 6.42 25.57 37.70
CA TYR A 297 7.78 25.56 38.23
C TYR A 297 7.72 25.88 39.72
N LEU A 298 8.31 25.03 40.56
CA LEU A 298 8.56 25.38 41.95
C LEU A 298 9.59 26.51 41.95
N GLU A 299 9.13 27.74 42.13
CA GLU A 299 10.01 28.87 42.39
C GLU A 299 10.70 28.56 43.72
N THR A 300 11.96 28.16 43.66
CA THR A 300 12.74 27.94 44.88
C THR A 300 13.11 29.34 45.32
N ASP A 301 12.28 29.96 46.16
CA ASP A 301 12.64 31.21 46.82
C ASP A 301 13.97 30.96 47.54
N ALA A 302 15.06 31.43 46.93
CA ALA A 302 16.34 31.46 47.59
C ALA A 302 16.19 32.45 48.74
N TYR A 303 15.90 31.94 49.94
CA TYR A 303 15.86 32.72 51.16
C TYR A 303 17.26 33.34 51.35
N VAL A 304 17.46 34.57 50.89
CA VAL A 304 18.68 35.32 51.16
C VAL A 304 18.58 35.79 52.61
N THR A 305 19.13 35.00 53.53
CA THR A 305 19.34 35.43 54.92
C THR A 305 20.28 36.64 54.90
N THR A 306 19.71 37.84 54.95
CA THR A 306 20.49 39.07 55.11
C THR A 306 20.97 39.11 56.56
N THR A 307 22.14 38.53 56.85
CA THR A 307 22.79 38.69 58.14
C THR A 307 23.18 40.16 58.28
N THR A 308 22.41 40.90 59.05
CA THR A 308 22.75 42.29 59.39
C THR A 308 23.88 42.25 60.41
N THR A 309 25.11 42.51 59.97
CA THR A 309 26.27 42.63 60.86
C THR A 309 26.15 43.94 61.64
N THR A 310 25.61 43.89 62.85
CA THR A 310 25.59 45.02 63.79
C THR A 310 27.02 45.25 64.32
N THR A 311 27.72 46.25 63.80
CA THR A 311 29.01 46.69 64.36
C THR A 311 28.75 47.44 65.68
N LEU A 312 29.14 46.86 66.80
CA LEU A 312 29.15 47.55 68.10
C LEU A 312 30.26 48.63 68.12
N PRO A 313 30.01 49.82 68.70
CA PRO A 313 31.03 50.85 68.82
C PRO A 313 32.09 50.46 69.87
N PRO A 314 33.34 50.94 69.72
CA PRO A 314 34.43 50.62 70.64
C PRO A 314 34.19 51.23 72.02
N VAL A 315 34.36 50.40 73.06
CA VAL A 315 34.37 50.82 74.47
C VAL A 315 35.65 51.65 74.69
N ARG A 316 35.49 52.87 75.19
CA ARG A 316 36.61 53.74 75.61
C ARG A 316 37.10 53.35 77.00
#